data_AF-A0A3M1TFW5-F1
#
_entry.id   AF-A0A3M1TFW5-F1
#
_cell.length_a   1.000
_cell.length_b   1.000
_cell.length_c   1.000
_cell.angle_alpha   90.00
_cell.angle_beta   90.00
_cell.angle_gamma   90.00
#
_symmetry.space_group_name_H-M   'P 1'
#
loop_
_entity.id
_entity.type
_entity.pdbx_description
1 polymer ?
#
loop_
_entity_poly.entity_id
_entity_poly.type
_entity_poly.pdbx_seq_one_letter_code
_entity_poly.pdbx_strand_id
1 'polypeptide(L)'
;MPYSQFTIEKVKQEFHLTMIEGVRFFPENLEPIVPSSRVQGILEDLPWAIAVDTEKARSEAIINPLLLEVRRILDRQISVFSGEEFNVDASRGLNGVCDFLISRSPEQLTVEAPAIVIVEAKKSDLKSGLGQCIAEMVAAQQFNQAKEYRVATLYGTVSSGTQWRFLKLEGQTVTIDLTDYPLPPIEPIMSFFIWMIKFG
;
A
#
# COMPACT_ATOMS: atom_id res chain seq x y z
N MET A 1 13.80 -7.05 9.91
CA MET A 1 13.06 -6.42 11.04
C MET A 1 11.66 -7.03 11.08
N PRO A 2 10.95 -7.05 12.22
CA PRO A 2 9.95 -8.08 12.49
C PRO A 2 8.71 -8.08 11.59
N TYR A 3 8.39 -7.00 10.86
CA TYR A 3 7.37 -7.06 9.79
C TYR A 3 7.63 -8.17 8.78
N SER A 4 8.87 -8.32 8.31
CA SER A 4 9.24 -9.33 7.30
C SER A 4 9.19 -10.78 7.82
N GLN A 5 8.87 -10.99 9.09
CA GLN A 5 8.69 -12.31 9.69
C GLN A 5 7.21 -12.77 9.68
N PHE A 6 6.28 -11.90 9.28
CA PHE A 6 4.87 -12.24 9.24
C PHE A 6 4.52 -13.01 7.96
N THR A 7 4.11 -14.26 8.16
CA THR A 7 3.34 -15.01 7.17
C THR A 7 1.85 -14.71 7.36
N ILE A 8 1.02 -15.05 6.36
CA ILE A 8 -0.45 -14.93 6.46
C ILE A 8 -0.97 -15.70 7.68
N GLU A 9 -0.44 -16.91 7.93
CA GLU A 9 -0.84 -17.71 9.08
C GLU A 9 -0.49 -17.03 10.40
N LYS A 10 0.75 -16.52 10.52
CA LYS A 10 1.22 -15.86 11.74
C LYS A 10 0.40 -14.62 12.05
N VAL A 11 0.21 -13.72 11.08
CA VAL A 11 -0.53 -12.46 11.30
C VAL A 11 -2.00 -12.73 11.63
N LYS A 12 -2.59 -13.76 11.02
CA LYS A 12 -3.97 -14.18 11.31
C LYS A 12 -4.11 -14.68 12.75
N GLN A 13 -3.20 -15.53 13.20
CA GLN A 13 -3.23 -16.08 14.56
C GLN A 13 -2.93 -15.02 15.62
N GLU A 14 -1.89 -14.21 15.41
CA GLU A 14 -1.36 -13.25 16.40
C GLU A 14 -2.28 -12.04 16.62
N PHE A 15 -3.05 -11.64 15.60
CA PHE A 15 -3.97 -10.52 15.65
C PHE A 15 -5.45 -10.93 15.54
N HIS A 16 -5.74 -12.22 15.65
CA HIS A 16 -7.10 -12.78 15.62
C HIS A 16 -7.93 -12.33 14.40
N LEU A 17 -7.28 -12.27 13.24
CA LEU A 17 -7.89 -11.74 12.03
C LEU A 17 -8.80 -12.77 11.35
N THR A 18 -9.88 -12.28 10.76
CA THR A 18 -10.70 -13.03 9.82
C THR A 18 -10.30 -12.66 8.39
N MET A 19 -10.12 -13.65 7.53
CA MET A 19 -9.72 -13.45 6.13
C MET A 19 -10.91 -13.72 5.20
N ILE A 20 -11.19 -12.79 4.30
CA ILE A 20 -12.14 -12.94 3.20
C ILE A 20 -11.34 -12.84 1.90
N GLU A 21 -11.41 -13.85 1.05
CA GLU A 21 -10.65 -13.93 -0.19
C GLU A 21 -11.58 -13.87 -1.41
N GLY A 22 -11.11 -13.25 -2.50
CA GLY A 22 -11.79 -13.26 -3.80
C GLY A 22 -12.93 -12.26 -3.94
N VAL A 23 -13.12 -11.39 -2.95
CA VAL A 23 -14.11 -10.31 -3.00
C VAL A 23 -13.43 -9.02 -3.45
N ARG A 24 -13.76 -8.55 -4.65
CA ARG A 24 -13.37 -7.21 -5.11
C ARG A 24 -14.17 -6.16 -4.34
N PHE A 25 -13.48 -5.20 -3.73
CA PHE A 25 -14.10 -4.14 -2.90
C PHE A 25 -14.10 -2.75 -3.54
N PHE A 26 -13.51 -2.60 -4.73
CA PHE A 26 -13.60 -1.36 -5.50
C PHE A 26 -14.98 -1.21 -6.17
N PRO A 27 -15.48 0.02 -6.36
CA PRO A 27 -16.66 0.26 -7.18
C PRO A 27 -16.49 -0.31 -8.60
N GLU A 28 -17.60 -0.73 -9.23
CA GLU A 28 -17.59 -1.23 -10.62
C GLU A 28 -17.17 -0.12 -11.60
N ASN A 29 -17.66 1.10 -11.37
CA ASN A 29 -17.37 2.27 -12.20
C ASN A 29 -16.50 3.26 -11.44
N LEU A 30 -15.18 3.13 -11.57
CA LEU A 30 -14.23 4.17 -11.17
C LEU A 30 -13.83 4.97 -12.40
N GLU A 31 -13.94 6.30 -12.32
CA GLU A 31 -13.50 7.16 -13.42
C GLU A 31 -11.98 7.00 -13.62
N PRO A 32 -11.52 6.70 -14.86
CA PRO A 32 -10.10 6.64 -15.16
C PRO A 32 -9.46 8.01 -14.98
N ILE A 33 -8.32 8.04 -14.32
CA ILE A 33 -7.50 9.25 -14.24
C ILE A 33 -6.69 9.36 -15.53
N VAL A 34 -6.80 10.48 -16.21
CA VAL A 34 -5.95 10.78 -17.37
C VAL A 34 -4.50 10.94 -16.90
N PRO A 35 -3.55 10.11 -17.37
CA PRO A 35 -2.14 10.23 -16.98
C PRO A 35 -1.56 11.57 -17.42
N SER A 36 -0.83 12.23 -16.52
CA SER A 36 0.01 13.36 -16.93
C SER A 36 1.23 12.86 -17.72
N SER A 37 1.91 13.78 -18.42
CA SER A 37 3.17 13.45 -19.12
C SER A 37 4.24 12.89 -18.18
N ARG A 38 4.25 13.29 -16.91
CA ARG A 38 5.15 12.74 -15.88
C ARG A 38 4.90 11.25 -15.65
N VAL A 39 3.64 10.83 -15.67
CA VAL A 39 3.24 9.43 -15.49
C VAL A 39 3.57 8.60 -16.73
N GLN A 40 3.48 9.19 -17.92
CA GLN A 40 3.88 8.51 -19.15
C GLN A 40 5.36 8.13 -19.13
N GLY A 41 6.23 8.96 -18.55
CA GLY A 41 7.65 8.64 -18.35
C GLY A 41 7.88 7.37 -17.51
N ILE A 42 6.99 7.04 -16.56
CA ILE A 42 7.07 5.78 -15.79
C ILE A 42 7.01 4.56 -16.72
N LEU A 43 6.19 4.65 -17.77
CA LEU A 43 6.04 3.55 -18.74
C LEU A 43 7.28 3.39 -19.63
N GLU A 44 8.07 4.46 -19.82
CA GLU A 44 9.32 4.43 -20.56
C GLU A 44 10.43 3.69 -19.79
N ASP A 45 10.47 3.85 -18.47
CA ASP A 45 11.46 3.18 -17.59
C ASP A 45 11.08 1.73 -17.23
N LEU A 46 9.85 1.32 -17.56
CA LEU A 46 9.32 0.00 -17.21
C LEU A 46 10.20 -1.17 -17.70
N PRO A 47 10.69 -1.19 -18.96
CA PRO A 47 11.57 -2.26 -19.44
C PRO A 47 12.87 -2.37 -18.64
N TRP A 48 13.44 -1.24 -18.20
CA TRP A 48 14.64 -1.23 -17.37
C TRP A 48 14.35 -1.82 -15.99
N ALA A 49 13.27 -1.40 -15.34
CA ALA A 49 12.91 -1.89 -14.01
C ALA A 49 12.64 -3.40 -14.01
N ILE A 50 12.02 -3.90 -15.08
CA ILE A 50 11.81 -5.35 -15.30
C ILE A 50 13.15 -6.06 -15.51
N ALA A 51 14.05 -5.50 -16.31
CA ALA A 51 15.34 -6.13 -16.62
C ALA A 51 16.29 -6.21 -15.41
N VAL A 52 16.27 -5.21 -14.52
CA VAL A 52 17.11 -5.19 -13.31
C VAL A 52 16.61 -6.16 -12.23
N ASP A 53 15.29 -6.38 -12.16
CA ASP A 53 14.63 -7.37 -11.29
C ASP A 53 14.99 -7.28 -9.79
N THR A 54 14.98 -6.06 -9.25
CA THR A 54 15.10 -5.82 -7.81
C THR A 54 13.89 -5.07 -7.27
N GLU A 55 13.55 -5.33 -6.00
CA GLU A 55 12.51 -4.56 -5.28
C GLU A 55 12.82 -3.07 -5.28
N LYS A 56 14.10 -2.70 -5.13
CA LYS A 56 14.56 -1.32 -5.19
C LYS A 56 14.30 -0.68 -6.55
N ALA A 57 14.68 -1.33 -7.66
CA ALA A 57 14.45 -0.79 -9.00
C ALA A 57 12.95 -0.63 -9.30
N ARG A 58 12.11 -1.61 -8.91
CA ARG A 58 10.65 -1.54 -9.06
C ARG A 58 10.05 -0.40 -8.21
N SER A 59 10.56 -0.24 -6.99
CA SER A 59 10.15 0.83 -6.07
C SER A 59 10.49 2.21 -6.62
N GLU A 60 11.72 2.42 -7.08
CA GLU A 60 12.22 3.72 -7.54
C GLU A 60 11.66 4.13 -8.90
N ALA A 61 11.53 3.19 -9.84
CA ALA A 61 11.10 3.50 -11.20
C ALA A 61 9.57 3.46 -11.40
N ILE A 62 8.82 2.69 -10.60
CA ILE A 62 7.39 2.45 -10.84
C ILE A 62 6.53 2.90 -9.66
N ILE A 63 6.74 2.30 -8.48
CA ILE A 63 5.84 2.49 -7.34
C ILE A 63 5.93 3.93 -6.82
N ASN A 64 7.13 4.41 -6.47
CA ASN A 64 7.31 5.75 -5.92
C ASN A 64 6.84 6.86 -6.88
N PRO A 65 7.21 6.86 -8.18
CA PRO A 65 6.73 7.88 -9.10
C PRO A 65 5.20 7.91 -9.23
N LEU A 66 4.54 6.75 -9.22
CA LEU A 66 3.08 6.63 -9.23
C LEU A 66 2.47 7.23 -7.97
N LEU A 67 2.97 6.88 -6.78
CA LEU A 67 2.47 7.41 -5.51
C LEU A 67 2.68 8.94 -5.40
N LEU A 68 3.81 9.45 -5.89
CA LEU A 68 4.06 10.89 -5.95
C LEU A 68 3.13 11.61 -6.92
N GLU A 69 2.71 10.96 -8.01
CA GLU A 69 1.67 11.50 -8.87
C GLU A 69 0.32 11.53 -8.17
N VAL A 70 -0.08 10.45 -7.50
CA VAL A 70 -1.32 10.41 -6.70
C VAL A 70 -1.34 11.57 -5.69
N ARG A 71 -0.22 11.79 -4.99
CA ARG A 71 -0.05 12.94 -4.09
C ARG A 71 -0.22 14.28 -4.81
N ARG A 72 0.31 14.43 -6.02
CA ARG A 72 0.16 15.64 -6.83
C ARG A 72 -1.29 15.88 -7.23
N ILE A 73 -2.01 14.83 -7.67
CA ILE A 73 -3.42 14.91 -8.07
C ILE A 73 -4.31 15.28 -6.88
N LEU A 74 -3.95 14.84 -5.68
CA LEU A 74 -4.63 15.19 -4.43
C LEU A 74 -4.13 16.50 -3.80
N ASP A 75 -3.66 17.45 -4.63
CA ASP A 75 -3.20 18.78 -4.23
C ASP A 75 -2.21 18.79 -3.06
N ARG A 76 -1.37 17.75 -2.98
CA ARG A 76 -0.37 17.55 -1.92
C ARG A 76 -0.97 17.55 -0.50
N GLN A 77 -2.24 17.19 -0.36
CA GLN A 77 -2.95 17.07 0.93
C GLN A 77 -2.70 15.73 1.63
N ILE A 78 -1.82 14.90 1.05
CA ILE A 78 -1.33 13.66 1.63
C ILE A 78 0.19 13.68 1.67
N SER A 79 0.76 12.81 2.49
CA SER A 79 2.17 12.50 2.51
C SER A 79 2.43 11.08 2.06
N VAL A 80 3.56 10.88 1.38
CA VAL A 80 4.00 9.59 0.87
C VAL A 80 5.37 9.35 1.45
N PHE A 81 5.50 8.31 2.26
CA PHE A 81 6.76 7.87 2.85
C PHE A 81 7.29 6.68 2.06
N SER A 82 8.61 6.59 1.89
CA SER A 82 9.28 5.49 1.20
C SER A 82 10.44 5.02 2.04
N GLY A 83 10.41 3.76 2.49
CA GLY A 83 11.43 3.19 3.36
C GLY A 83 11.47 3.83 4.76
N GLU A 84 10.32 4.20 5.31
CA GLU A 84 10.20 4.86 6.61
C GLU A 84 10.13 3.86 7.76
N GLU A 85 10.83 4.15 8.86
CA GLU A 85 10.69 3.37 10.09
C GLU A 85 9.31 3.59 10.71
N PHE A 86 8.57 2.51 10.91
CA PHE A 86 7.23 2.53 11.45
C PHE A 86 7.11 1.56 12.63
N ASN A 87 7.63 1.97 13.77
CA ASN A 87 7.74 1.17 14.98
C ASN A 87 6.56 1.44 15.92
N VAL A 88 5.50 0.63 15.82
CA VAL A 88 4.23 0.87 16.55
C VAL A 88 4.11 0.04 17.83
N ASP A 89 4.36 -1.27 17.75
CA ASP A 89 4.35 -2.17 18.91
C ASP A 89 5.39 -3.28 18.73
N ALA A 90 6.62 -3.00 19.17
CA ALA A 90 7.72 -3.93 19.04
C ALA A 90 7.53 -5.22 19.86
N SER A 91 6.72 -5.20 20.91
CA SER A 91 6.45 -6.39 21.73
C SER A 91 5.67 -7.46 20.97
N ARG A 92 4.90 -7.03 19.97
CA ARG A 92 4.12 -7.88 19.05
C ARG A 92 4.72 -7.92 17.65
N GLY A 93 5.99 -7.54 17.51
CA GLY A 93 6.69 -7.52 16.22
C GLY A 93 6.19 -6.49 15.21
N LEU A 94 5.32 -5.55 15.60
CA LEU A 94 4.83 -4.47 14.74
C LEU A 94 5.85 -3.32 14.70
N ASN A 95 7.03 -3.62 14.15
CA ASN A 95 8.12 -2.68 14.00
C ASN A 95 9.03 -3.06 12.82
N GLY A 96 9.74 -2.07 12.28
CA GLY A 96 10.53 -2.20 11.07
C GLY A 96 10.28 -1.05 10.09
N VAL A 97 10.66 -1.28 8.84
CA VAL A 97 10.54 -0.31 7.76
C VAL A 97 9.39 -0.72 6.86
N CYS A 98 8.48 0.21 6.58
CA CYS A 98 7.47 0.02 5.53
C CYS A 98 8.07 0.46 4.19
N ASP A 99 7.86 -0.31 3.13
CA ASP A 99 8.31 0.08 1.79
C ASP A 99 7.67 1.39 1.36
N PHE A 100 6.34 1.51 1.48
CA PHE A 100 5.66 2.80 1.45
C PHE A 100 4.47 2.89 2.39
N LEU A 101 4.23 4.11 2.86
CA LEU A 101 3.10 4.46 3.72
C LEU A 101 2.51 5.80 3.24
N ILE A 102 1.18 5.89 3.22
CA ILE A 102 0.46 7.12 2.89
C ILE A 102 -0.36 7.58 4.09
N SER A 103 -0.19 8.85 4.46
CA SER A 103 -1.00 9.51 5.48
C SER A 103 -1.87 10.61 4.89
N ARG A 104 -3.06 10.78 5.46
CA ARG A 104 -3.98 11.88 5.13
C ARG A 104 -3.60 13.17 5.85
N SER A 105 -2.35 13.58 5.68
CA SER A 105 -1.78 14.80 6.21
C SER A 105 -0.85 15.40 5.17
N PRO A 106 -0.80 16.73 4.99
CA PRO A 106 0.21 17.35 4.13
C PRO A 106 1.64 17.27 4.71
N GLU A 107 1.79 16.89 5.99
CA GLU A 107 3.09 16.82 6.68
C GLU A 107 3.91 15.61 6.24
N GLN A 108 5.17 15.86 5.86
CA GLN A 108 6.05 14.90 5.19
C GLN A 108 7.33 14.58 5.98
N LEU A 109 7.61 15.31 7.07
CA LEU A 109 8.81 15.11 7.88
C LEU A 109 8.68 13.93 8.85
N THR A 110 7.47 13.69 9.33
CA THR A 110 7.13 12.59 10.24
C THR A 110 5.79 11.99 9.81
N VAL A 111 5.60 10.70 10.06
CA VAL A 111 4.32 10.03 9.80
C VAL A 111 3.26 10.60 10.73
N GLU A 112 2.24 11.24 10.13
CA GLU A 112 1.08 11.77 10.85
C GLU A 112 -0.15 10.88 10.69
N ALA A 113 -1.05 10.92 11.67
CA ALA A 113 -2.34 10.25 11.57
C ALA A 113 -3.35 11.08 10.74
N PRO A 114 -4.27 10.44 10.03
CA PRO A 114 -4.37 9.00 9.86
C PRO A 114 -3.43 8.47 8.76
N ALA A 115 -2.66 7.42 9.07
CA ALA A 115 -2.04 6.56 8.07
C ALA A 115 -3.14 5.69 7.43
N ILE A 116 -3.26 5.66 6.11
CA ILE A 116 -4.45 5.13 5.43
C ILE A 116 -4.15 4.04 4.39
N VAL A 117 -2.96 4.05 3.79
CA VAL A 117 -2.55 3.06 2.79
C VAL A 117 -1.14 2.58 3.07
N ILE A 118 -0.95 1.26 3.02
CA ILE A 118 0.34 0.58 3.04
C ILE A 118 0.64 0.00 1.66
N VAL A 119 1.89 0.10 1.19
CA VAL A 119 2.33 -0.55 -0.05
C VAL A 119 3.59 -1.35 0.26
N GLU A 120 3.49 -2.66 0.04
CA GLU A 120 4.61 -3.60 0.17
C GLU A 120 5.14 -3.97 -1.21
N ALA A 121 6.43 -3.74 -1.46
CA ALA A 121 7.06 -4.07 -2.73
C ALA A 121 7.60 -5.51 -2.71
N LYS A 122 7.47 -6.19 -3.84
CA LYS A 122 8.05 -7.52 -4.09
C LYS A 122 8.65 -7.59 -5.49
N LYS A 123 9.53 -8.56 -5.70
CA LYS A 123 10.08 -8.80 -7.05
C LYS A 123 9.02 -9.37 -8.00
N SER A 124 8.33 -10.42 -7.58
CA SER A 124 7.39 -11.16 -8.44
C SER A 124 6.32 -11.89 -7.64
N ASP A 125 6.68 -12.63 -6.59
CA ASP A 125 5.72 -13.34 -5.75
C ASP A 125 4.97 -12.40 -4.81
N LEU A 126 3.81 -11.90 -5.25
CA LEU A 126 2.94 -11.04 -4.45
C LEU A 126 2.39 -11.77 -3.22
N LYS A 127 2.22 -13.10 -3.26
CA LYS A 127 1.67 -13.85 -2.12
C LYS A 127 2.62 -13.79 -0.93
N SER A 128 3.92 -13.81 -1.18
CA SER A 128 4.95 -13.74 -0.13
C SER A 128 4.88 -12.44 0.69
N GLY A 129 4.42 -11.33 0.11
CA GLY A 129 4.29 -10.04 0.79
C GLY A 129 3.00 -9.84 1.57
N LEU A 130 1.99 -10.70 1.42
CA LEU A 130 0.68 -10.48 2.03
C LEU A 130 0.72 -10.46 3.57
N GLY A 131 1.46 -11.39 4.18
CA GLY A 131 1.56 -11.46 5.64
C GLY A 131 2.18 -10.20 6.23
N GLN A 132 3.25 -9.70 5.60
CA GLN A 132 3.93 -8.46 5.97
C GLN A 132 3.03 -7.24 5.79
N CYS A 133 2.43 -7.07 4.61
CA CYS A 133 1.52 -5.96 4.32
C CYS A 133 0.36 -5.90 5.32
N ILE A 134 -0.22 -7.05 5.69
CA ILE A 134 -1.30 -7.11 6.69
C ILE A 134 -0.80 -6.70 8.08
N ALA A 135 0.40 -7.12 8.48
CA ALA A 135 0.98 -6.73 9.77
C ALA A 135 1.22 -5.20 9.83
N GLU A 136 1.73 -4.61 8.76
CA GLU A 136 1.89 -3.16 8.62
C GLU A 136 0.54 -2.42 8.63
N MET A 137 -0.51 -2.98 8.02
CA MET A 137 -1.87 -2.43 8.11
C MET A 137 -2.41 -2.49 9.55
N VAL A 138 -2.16 -3.57 10.28
CA VAL A 138 -2.52 -3.67 11.72
C VAL A 138 -1.74 -2.64 12.54
N ALA A 139 -0.46 -2.42 12.24
CA ALA A 139 0.33 -1.37 12.86
C ALA A 139 -0.25 0.02 12.59
N ALA A 140 -0.64 0.31 11.34
CA ALA A 140 -1.28 1.57 10.98
C ALA A 140 -2.62 1.76 11.72
N GLN A 141 -3.39 0.69 11.91
CA GLN A 141 -4.62 0.72 12.70
C GLN A 141 -4.35 1.13 14.15
N GLN A 142 -3.36 0.51 14.80
CA GLN A 142 -3.00 0.83 16.18
C GLN A 142 -2.41 2.23 16.31
N PHE A 143 -1.56 2.64 15.38
CA PHE A 143 -1.01 3.99 15.31
C PHE A 143 -2.12 5.05 15.24
N ASN A 144 -3.10 4.86 14.35
CA ASN A 144 -4.23 5.78 14.22
C ASN A 144 -5.08 5.82 15.49
N GLN A 145 -5.37 4.66 16.09
CA GLN A 145 -6.13 4.57 17.34
C GLN A 145 -5.42 5.28 18.50
N ALA A 146 -4.11 5.11 18.63
CA ALA A 146 -3.30 5.77 19.66
C ALA A 146 -3.28 7.30 19.51
N LYS A 147 -3.49 7.80 18.29
CA LYS A 147 -3.62 9.23 17.95
C LYS A 147 -5.07 9.71 17.96
N GLU A 148 -6.00 8.90 18.47
CA GLU A 148 -7.45 9.19 18.57
C GLU A 148 -8.18 9.35 17.22
N TYR A 149 -7.60 8.84 16.12
CA TYR A 149 -8.25 8.78 14.81
C TYR A 149 -8.99 7.46 14.62
N ARG A 150 -10.30 7.54 14.38
CA ARG A 150 -11.13 6.39 14.01
C ARG A 150 -11.16 6.25 12.49
N VAL A 151 -10.28 5.40 11.97
CA VAL A 151 -10.28 4.97 10.57
C VAL A 151 -11.15 3.73 10.43
N ALA A 152 -12.21 3.80 9.65
CA ALA A 152 -13.13 2.68 9.45
C ALA A 152 -12.49 1.56 8.62
N THR A 153 -11.73 1.94 7.60
CA THR A 153 -11.12 1.03 6.63
C THR A 153 -9.69 1.47 6.34
N LEU A 154 -8.75 0.56 6.54
CA LEU A 154 -7.36 0.72 6.09
C LEU A 154 -7.17 -0.06 4.80
N TYR A 155 -6.33 0.47 3.91
CA TYR A 155 -6.02 -0.22 2.66
C TYR A 155 -4.56 -0.64 2.60
N GLY A 156 -4.31 -1.69 1.85
CA GLY A 156 -2.98 -2.22 1.60
C GLY A 156 -2.86 -2.69 0.16
N THR A 157 -1.64 -2.78 -0.33
CA THR A 157 -1.37 -3.47 -1.58
C THR A 157 0.02 -4.09 -1.57
N VAL A 158 0.14 -5.26 -2.20
CA VAL A 158 1.43 -5.86 -2.52
C VAL A 158 1.66 -5.71 -4.01
N SER A 159 2.85 -5.26 -4.41
CA SER A 159 3.13 -4.95 -5.81
C SER A 159 4.52 -5.35 -6.28
N SER A 160 4.60 -5.77 -7.54
CA SER A 160 5.86 -5.89 -8.29
C SER A 160 6.15 -4.67 -9.18
N GLY A 161 5.40 -3.59 -9.02
CA GLY A 161 5.33 -2.46 -9.95
C GLY A 161 4.49 -2.78 -11.19
N THR A 162 4.69 -3.96 -11.79
CA THR A 162 3.94 -4.44 -12.97
C THR A 162 2.64 -5.16 -12.65
N GLN A 163 2.46 -5.61 -11.41
CA GLN A 163 1.25 -6.26 -10.92
C GLN A 163 0.93 -5.76 -9.52
N TRP A 164 -0.35 -5.59 -9.22
CA TRP A 164 -0.84 -5.03 -7.96
C TRP A 164 -1.97 -5.88 -7.41
N ARG A 165 -1.85 -6.30 -6.15
CA ARG A 165 -2.91 -6.99 -5.41
C ARG A 165 -3.35 -6.13 -4.25
N PHE A 166 -4.65 -5.92 -4.09
CA PHE A 166 -5.20 -4.97 -3.11
C PHE A 166 -5.89 -5.67 -1.94
N LEU A 167 -5.79 -5.03 -0.78
CA LEU A 167 -6.33 -5.48 0.49
C LEU A 167 -7.08 -4.35 1.17
N LYS A 168 -8.06 -4.69 2.01
CA LYS A 168 -8.64 -3.77 3.00
C LYS A 168 -8.74 -4.44 4.37
N LEU A 169 -8.60 -3.65 5.43
CA LEU A 169 -8.76 -4.05 6.84
C LEU A 169 -9.87 -3.22 7.48
N GLU A 170 -10.91 -3.89 7.96
CA GLU A 170 -12.05 -3.30 8.65
C GLU A 170 -12.21 -4.00 10.01
N GLY A 171 -11.87 -3.28 11.09
CA GLY A 171 -11.76 -3.90 12.42
C GLY A 171 -10.73 -5.03 12.41
N GLN A 172 -11.19 -6.28 12.57
CA GLN A 172 -10.35 -7.49 12.52
C GLN A 172 -10.53 -8.31 11.24
N THR A 173 -11.25 -7.79 10.24
CA THR A 173 -11.51 -8.48 8.98
C THR A 173 -10.60 -7.92 7.89
N VAL A 174 -9.77 -8.78 7.31
CA VAL A 174 -8.99 -8.49 6.12
C VAL A 174 -9.71 -9.07 4.91
N THR A 175 -9.96 -8.26 3.90
CA THR A 175 -10.41 -8.71 2.59
C THR A 175 -9.28 -8.60 1.58
N ILE A 176 -8.99 -9.69 0.87
CA ILE A 176 -7.98 -9.76 -0.17
C ILE A 176 -8.69 -9.93 -1.51
N ASP A 177 -8.54 -8.95 -2.39
CA ASP A 177 -8.89 -9.11 -3.80
C ASP A 177 -7.84 -10.02 -4.43
N LEU A 178 -8.25 -11.20 -4.93
CA LEU A 178 -7.32 -12.16 -5.55
C LEU A 178 -6.94 -11.79 -6.99
N THR A 179 -7.52 -10.70 -7.53
CA THR A 179 -7.16 -10.16 -8.83
C THR A 179 -5.78 -9.48 -8.77
N ASP A 180 -4.88 -9.88 -9.67
CA ASP A 180 -3.62 -9.18 -9.91
C ASP A 180 -3.82 -8.19 -11.05
N TYR A 181 -3.88 -6.91 -10.70
CA TYR A 181 -4.09 -5.83 -11.66
C TYR A 181 -2.78 -5.48 -12.36
N PRO A 182 -2.71 -5.57 -13.70
CA PRO A 182 -1.47 -5.29 -14.44
C PRO A 182 -1.22 -3.79 -14.56
N LEU A 183 0.04 -3.43 -14.72
CA LEU A 183 0.50 -2.12 -15.18
C LEU A 183 1.53 -2.36 -16.29
N PRO A 184 1.30 -1.85 -17.52
CA PRO A 184 0.19 -1.00 -17.97
C PRO A 184 -1.16 -1.74 -18.13
N PRO A 185 -2.31 -1.02 -18.19
CA PRO A 185 -2.49 0.45 -18.08
C PRO A 185 -2.29 0.99 -16.66
N ILE A 186 -1.88 2.25 -16.52
CA ILE A 186 -1.56 2.88 -15.22
C ILE A 186 -2.78 3.55 -14.57
N GLU A 187 -3.76 3.92 -15.39
CA GLU A 187 -4.98 4.62 -15.01
C GLU A 187 -5.77 3.90 -13.93
N PRO A 188 -6.04 2.58 -14.02
CA PRO A 188 -6.83 1.90 -13.00
C PRO A 188 -6.12 1.88 -11.63
N ILE A 189 -4.80 1.70 -11.63
CA ILE A 189 -4.00 1.69 -10.39
C ILE A 189 -4.06 3.06 -9.71
N MET A 190 -3.88 4.14 -10.47
CA MET A 190 -4.04 5.50 -9.93
C MET A 190 -5.46 5.74 -9.40
N SER A 191 -6.50 5.33 -10.14
CA SER A 191 -7.90 5.45 -9.69
C SER A 191 -8.15 4.69 -8.39
N PHE A 192 -7.58 3.50 -8.23
CA PHE A 192 -7.66 2.73 -6.98
C PHE A 192 -7.00 3.46 -5.81
N PHE A 193 -5.79 3.99 -5.98
CA PHE A 193 -5.13 4.76 -4.92
C PHE A 193 -5.94 5.99 -4.52
N ILE A 194 -6.40 6.78 -5.48
CA ILE A 194 -7.23 7.96 -5.18
C ILE A 194 -8.51 7.57 -4.43
N TRP A 195 -9.15 6.48 -4.84
CA TRP A 195 -10.34 5.99 -4.16
C TRP A 195 -10.04 5.53 -2.73
N MET A 196 -9.03 4.68 -2.53
CA MET A 196 -8.61 4.20 -1.20
C MET A 196 -8.30 5.38 -0.26
N ILE A 197 -7.62 6.40 -0.77
CA ILE A 197 -7.21 7.56 0.02
C ILE A 197 -8.41 8.43 0.43
N LYS A 198 -9.43 8.55 -0.43
CA LYS A 198 -10.64 9.34 -0.16
C LYS A 198 -11.63 8.63 0.76
N PHE A 199 -11.70 7.31 0.70
CA PHE A 199 -12.72 6.50 1.40
C PHE A 199 -12.18 5.67 2.59
N GLY A 200 -10.88 5.77 2.87
CA GLY A 200 -10.27 5.28 4.12
C GLY A 200 -10.19 6.35 5.20
#